data_AF-A0A7W1I975-F1
#
_entry.id   AF-A0A7W1I975-F1
#
_cell.length_a   1.000
_cell.length_b   1.000
_cell.length_c   1.000
_cell.angle_alpha   90.00
_cell.angle_beta   90.00
_cell.angle_gamma   90.00
#
_symmetry.space_group_name_H-M   'P 1'
#
loop_
_entity.id
_entity.type
_entity.pdbx_description
1 polymer ?
#
loop_
_entity_poly.entity_id
_entity_poly.type
_entity_poly.pdbx_seq_one_letter_code
_entity_poly.pdbx_strand_id
1 'polypeptide(L)'
;RAIREQINSAVNVIMHLDRMPDGRRIVTSVTEVQGLEGDTILLQEVFRHRTVAEEDRSGNELVATGLRPKFLDKLHSLGIDVPAKVFQRPTVRVGVPEGRGRSARVPSARELAEPERSR
;
A
#
# COMPACT_ATOMS: atom_id res chain seq x y z
N ARG A 1 -21.46 -22.17 5.09
CA ARG A 1 -20.31 -22.78 4.39
C ARG A 1 -20.46 -22.69 2.86
N ALA A 2 -21.43 -23.36 2.24
CA ALA A 2 -21.59 -23.38 0.76
C ALA A 2 -21.62 -21.98 0.09
N ILE A 3 -22.36 -21.02 0.63
CA ILE A 3 -22.40 -19.65 0.07
C ILE A 3 -21.02 -18.97 0.13
N ARG A 4 -20.26 -19.17 1.21
CA ARG A 4 -18.92 -18.56 1.36
C ARG A 4 -17.91 -19.20 0.43
N GLU A 5 -18.00 -20.52 0.23
CA GLU A 5 -17.20 -21.24 -0.75
C GLU A 5 -17.51 -20.77 -2.18
N GLN A 6 -18.78 -20.50 -2.49
CA GLN A 6 -19.18 -19.89 -3.76
C GLN A 6 -18.65 -18.47 -3.92
N ILE A 7 -18.73 -17.64 -2.89
CA ILE A 7 -18.18 -16.27 -2.94
C ILE A 7 -16.67 -16.33 -3.18
N ASN A 8 -15.95 -17.17 -2.44
CA ASN A 8 -14.50 -17.31 -2.56
C ASN A 8 -14.07 -17.80 -3.96
N SER A 9 -14.85 -18.65 -4.61
CA SER A 9 -14.52 -19.15 -5.95
C SER A 9 -14.94 -18.19 -7.08
N ALA A 10 -15.99 -17.40 -6.88
CA ALA A 10 -16.56 -16.55 -7.92
C ALA A 10 -16.06 -15.09 -7.88
N VAL A 11 -15.64 -14.58 -6.73
CA VAL A 11 -15.27 -13.17 -6.55
C VAL A 11 -13.76 -13.03 -6.39
N ASN A 12 -13.10 -12.31 -7.30
CA ASN A 12 -11.66 -12.02 -7.19
C ASN A 12 -11.39 -10.66 -6.54
N VAL A 13 -12.16 -9.63 -6.93
CA VAL A 13 -11.92 -8.24 -6.53
C VAL A 13 -13.24 -7.57 -6.18
N ILE A 14 -13.21 -6.76 -5.11
CA ILE A 14 -14.31 -5.93 -4.64
C ILE A 14 -13.87 -4.47 -4.75
N MET A 15 -14.68 -3.64 -5.40
CA MET A 15 -14.48 -2.19 -5.46
C MET A 15 -15.55 -1.51 -4.61
N HIS A 16 -15.13 -0.80 -3.57
CA HIS A 16 -16.03 0.02 -2.77
C HIS A 16 -16.18 1.39 -3.40
N LEU A 17 -17.42 1.84 -3.56
CA LEU A 17 -17.75 3.13 -4.17
C LEU A 17 -18.50 3.99 -3.18
N ASP A 18 -18.02 5.22 -2.98
CA ASP A 18 -18.73 6.24 -2.20
C ASP A 18 -19.27 7.35 -3.09
N ARG A 19 -20.41 7.92 -2.70
CA ARG A 19 -20.98 9.10 -3.35
C ARG A 19 -20.51 10.36 -2.62
N MET A 20 -19.80 11.21 -3.34
CA MET A 20 -19.30 12.48 -2.85
C MET A 20 -20.43 13.52 -2.74
N PRO A 21 -20.25 14.59 -1.94
CA PRO A 21 -21.22 15.68 -1.82
C PRO A 21 -21.56 16.36 -3.15
N ASP A 22 -20.61 16.37 -4.09
CA ASP A 22 -20.80 16.89 -5.46
C ASP A 22 -21.54 15.93 -6.40
N GLY A 23 -21.95 14.77 -5.90
CA GLY A 23 -22.71 13.75 -6.62
C GLY A 23 -21.87 12.76 -7.42
N ARG A 24 -20.55 12.94 -7.52
CA ARG A 24 -19.65 11.96 -8.17
C ARG A 24 -19.54 10.69 -7.33
N ARG A 25 -19.35 9.55 -7.99
CA ARG A 25 -18.95 8.31 -7.32
C ARG A 25 -17.44 8.16 -7.43
N ILE A 26 -16.79 7.85 -6.32
CA ILE A 26 -15.35 7.59 -6.28
C ILE A 26 -15.09 6.18 -5.74
N VAL A 27 -14.03 5.55 -6.21
CA VAL A 27 -13.54 4.29 -5.61
C VAL A 27 -12.82 4.65 -4.32
N THR A 28 -13.28 4.10 -3.20
CA THR A 28 -12.66 4.32 -1.89
C THR A 28 -11.81 3.17 -1.41
N SER A 29 -12.05 1.98 -1.95
CA SER A 29 -11.22 0.80 -1.68
C SER A 29 -11.26 -0.16 -2.85
N VAL A 30 -10.13 -0.82 -3.11
CA VAL A 30 -10.04 -2.00 -3.98
C VAL A 30 -9.46 -3.12 -3.14
N THR A 31 -10.25 -4.18 -2.97
CA THR A 31 -9.94 -5.29 -2.07
C THR A 31 -9.96 -6.61 -2.84
N GLU A 32 -8.93 -7.42 -2.66
CA GLU A 32 -8.83 -8.78 -3.18
C GLU A 32 -9.41 -9.79 -2.19
N VAL A 33 -10.17 -10.76 -2.71
CA VAL A 33 -10.59 -11.95 -1.95
C VAL A 33 -9.44 -12.95 -1.97
N GLN A 34 -8.83 -13.21 -0.82
CA GLN A 34 -7.62 -14.02 -0.69
C GLN A 34 -7.90 -15.51 -0.55
N GLY A 35 -9.06 -15.88 -0.01
CA GLY A 35 -9.32 -17.24 0.41
C GLY A 35 -10.37 -17.35 1.50
N LEU A 36 -10.46 -18.55 2.07
CA LEU A 36 -11.17 -18.86 3.29
C LEU A 36 -10.19 -19.33 4.36
N GLU A 37 -10.34 -18.83 5.58
CA GLU A 37 -9.75 -19.41 6.78
C GLU A 37 -10.89 -19.99 7.62
N GLY A 38 -11.03 -21.32 7.59
CA GLY A 38 -12.20 -22.00 8.11
C GLY A 38 -13.48 -21.51 7.41
N ASP A 39 -14.27 -20.72 8.13
CA ASP A 39 -15.53 -20.13 7.64
C ASP A 39 -15.45 -18.62 7.40
N THR A 40 -14.27 -18.00 7.52
CA THR A 40 -14.08 -16.56 7.36
C THR A 40 -13.46 -16.25 6.00
N ILE A 41 -14.07 -15.34 5.24
CA ILE A 41 -13.49 -14.84 3.99
C ILE A 41 -12.35 -13.89 4.34
N LEU A 42 -11.16 -14.18 3.81
CA LEU A 42 -10.01 -13.30 3.95
C LEU A 42 -10.00 -12.27 2.83
N LEU A 43 -9.84 -11.02 3.24
CA LEU A 43 -9.82 -9.86 2.35
C LEU A 43 -8.48 -9.13 2.49
N GLN A 44 -7.94 -8.65 1.38
CA GLN A 44 -6.73 -7.83 1.37
C GLN A 44 -6.97 -6.57 0.56
N GLU A 45 -6.89 -5.41 1.22
CA GLU A 45 -6.98 -4.13 0.54
C GLU A 45 -5.69 -3.82 -0.23
N VAL A 46 -5.84 -3.59 -1.53
CA VAL A 46 -4.75 -3.32 -2.48
C VAL A 46 -4.62 -1.83 -2.75
N PHE A 47 -5.76 -1.13 -2.77
CA PHE A 47 -5.82 0.32 -2.87
C PHE A 47 -6.79 0.90 -1.86
N ARG A 48 -6.45 2.07 -1.33
CA ARG A 48 -7.28 2.83 -0.42
C ARG A 48 -7.36 4.28 -0.89
N HIS A 49 -8.52 4.90 -0.76
CA HIS A 49 -8.65 6.33 -1.00
C HIS A 49 -8.03 7.16 0.12
N ARG A 50 -7.39 8.25 -0.27
CA ARG A 50 -6.81 9.27 0.60
C ARG A 50 -7.25 10.63 0.11
N THR A 51 -7.76 11.44 1.04
CA THR A 51 -7.93 12.87 0.81
C THR A 51 -6.57 13.54 0.90
N VAL A 52 -6.19 14.23 -0.17
CA VAL A 52 -5.00 15.08 -0.21
C VAL A 52 -5.46 16.51 0.09
N ALA A 53 -4.87 17.12 1.09
CA ALA A 53 -5.06 18.53 1.43
C ALA A 53 -3.67 19.15 1.59
N GLU A 54 -3.15 19.67 0.47
CA GLU A 54 -1.94 20.50 0.44
C GLU A 54 -2.36 21.96 0.16
N GLU A 55 -1.52 22.94 0.54
CA GLU A 55 -1.81 24.39 0.46
C GLU A 55 -2.41 24.82 -0.87
N ASP A 56 -1.94 24.24 -1.99
CA ASP A 56 -2.40 24.57 -3.34
C ASP A 56 -3.24 23.45 -4.00
N ARG A 57 -3.49 22.33 -3.30
CA ARG A 57 -4.17 21.17 -3.88
C ARG A 57 -5.01 20.38 -2.88
N SER A 58 -6.32 20.50 -3.06
CA SER A 58 -7.32 19.61 -2.45
C SER A 58 -7.75 18.55 -3.46
N GLY A 59 -7.71 17.27 -3.08
CA GLY A 59 -8.00 16.19 -4.02
C GLY A 59 -8.35 14.85 -3.37
N ASN A 60 -8.85 13.95 -4.22
CA ASN A 60 -9.14 12.56 -3.87
C ASN A 60 -8.17 11.68 -4.66
N GLU A 61 -7.37 10.87 -3.98
CA GLU A 61 -6.39 9.98 -4.61
C GLU A 61 -6.63 8.55 -4.17
N LEU A 62 -6.61 7.61 -5.12
CA LEU A 62 -6.59 6.18 -4.83
C LEU A 62 -5.13 5.73 -4.74
N VAL A 63 -4.67 5.40 -3.54
CA VAL A 63 -3.25 5.06 -3.27
C VAL A 63 -3.08 3.57 -3.03
N ALA A 64 -1.99 3.00 -3.56
CA ALA A 64 -1.67 1.60 -3.34
C ALA A 64 -1.21 1.35 -1.89
N THR A 65 -1.61 0.20 -1.34
CA THR A 65 -1.26 -0.21 0.02
C THR A 65 0.13 -0.85 0.12
N GLY A 66 0.86 -1.01 -1.00
CA GLY A 66 2.16 -1.69 -1.04
C GLY A 66 2.08 -3.20 -1.22
N LEU A 67 0.88 -3.77 -1.20
CA LEU A 67 0.67 -5.20 -1.29
C LEU A 67 0.55 -5.61 -2.76
N ARG A 68 1.27 -6.67 -3.16
CA ARG A 68 1.16 -7.26 -4.49
C ARG A 68 -0.03 -8.24 -4.50
N PRO A 69 -1.09 -7.98 -5.27
CA PRO A 69 -2.23 -8.88 -5.33
C PRO A 69 -1.92 -10.17 -6.09
N LYS A 70 -2.61 -11.25 -5.74
CA LYS A 70 -2.46 -12.57 -6.38
C LYS A 70 -3.12 -12.63 -7.76
N PHE A 71 -4.19 -11.86 -7.98
CA PHE A 71 -4.86 -11.80 -9.27
C PHE A 71 -3.96 -11.28 -10.41
N LEU A 72 -2.78 -10.70 -10.11
CA LEU A 72 -1.80 -10.35 -11.14
C LEU A 72 -1.33 -11.56 -11.94
N ASP A 73 -1.21 -12.72 -11.30
CA ASP A 73 -0.78 -13.93 -12.00
C ASP A 73 -1.85 -14.38 -13.00
N LYS A 74 -3.13 -14.17 -12.65
CA LYS A 74 -4.28 -14.38 -13.56
C LYS A 74 -4.32 -13.35 -14.69
N LEU A 75 -3.97 -12.09 -14.43
CA LEU A 75 -3.87 -11.08 -15.49
C LEU A 75 -2.72 -11.42 -16.46
N HIS A 76 -1.56 -11.80 -15.93
CA HIS A 76 -0.41 -12.19 -16.73
C HIS A 76 -0.72 -13.42 -17.61
N SER A 77 -1.43 -14.43 -17.09
CA SER A 77 -1.84 -15.60 -17.91
C SER A 77 -2.85 -15.24 -19.02
N LEU A 78 -3.54 -14.11 -18.90
CA LEU A 78 -4.39 -13.52 -19.94
C LEU A 78 -3.63 -12.58 -20.87
N GLY A 79 -2.31 -12.46 -20.73
CA GLY A 79 -1.46 -11.56 -21.52
C GLY A 79 -1.52 -10.09 -21.09
N ILE A 80 -2.02 -9.80 -19.89
CA ILE A 80 -2.12 -8.45 -19.34
C ILE A 80 -0.97 -8.22 -18.36
N ASP A 81 0.06 -7.53 -18.82
CA ASP A 81 1.19 -7.12 -17.99
C ASP A 81 0.89 -5.83 -17.21
N VAL A 82 0.88 -5.93 -15.88
CA VAL A 82 0.71 -4.78 -14.98
C VAL A 82 2.04 -4.48 -14.29
N PRO A 83 2.63 -3.28 -14.50
CA PRO A 83 3.88 -2.92 -13.85
C PRO A 83 3.78 -2.92 -12.32
N ALA A 84 4.75 -3.55 -11.64
CA ALA A 84 4.76 -3.65 -10.17
C ALA A 84 4.71 -2.28 -9.46
N LYS A 85 5.22 -1.24 -10.11
CA LYS A 85 5.18 0.16 -9.61
C LYS A 85 3.77 0.67 -9.31
N VAL A 86 2.74 0.10 -9.95
CA VAL A 86 1.33 0.46 -9.72
C VAL A 86 0.90 0.14 -8.28
N PHE A 87 1.52 -0.85 -7.65
CA PHE A 87 1.17 -1.31 -6.31
C PHE A 87 2.14 -0.82 -5.22
N GLN A 88 3.12 0.01 -5.57
CA GLN A 88 4.07 0.57 -4.61
C GLN A 88 3.41 1.68 -3.79
N ARG A 89 3.64 1.70 -2.47
CA ARG A 89 3.18 2.81 -1.64
C ARG A 89 3.80 4.11 -2.16
N PRO A 90 3.01 5.19 -2.30
CA PRO A 90 3.58 6.52 -2.53
C PRO A 90 4.56 6.83 -1.40
N THR A 91 5.79 7.20 -1.75
CA THR A 91 6.77 7.66 -0.76
C THR A 91 6.27 8.98 -0.18
N VAL A 92 5.74 8.94 1.05
CA VAL A 92 5.53 10.16 1.82
C VAL A 92 6.91 10.74 2.10
N ARG A 93 7.21 11.93 1.56
CA ARG A 93 8.36 12.70 2.02
C ARG A 93 8.06 13.09 3.46
N VAL A 94 8.52 12.28 4.41
CA VAL A 94 8.57 12.72 5.81
C VAL A 94 9.54 13.89 5.80
N GLY A 95 9.02 15.10 5.92
CA GLY A 95 9.86 16.27 6.15
C GLY A 95 10.72 15.98 7.37
N VAL A 96 12.02 15.82 7.18
CA VAL A 96 12.96 15.90 8.29
C VAL A 96 12.71 17.29 8.88
N PRO A 97 12.34 17.42 10.17
CA PRO A 97 12.23 18.74 10.76
C PRO A 97 13.59 19.41 10.59
N GLU A 98 13.64 20.54 9.89
CA GLU A 98 14.84 21.37 9.75
C GLU A 98 15.19 21.94 11.13
N GLY A 99 15.79 21.09 11.95
CA GLY A 99 16.51 21.47 13.15
C GLY A 99 17.76 22.19 12.72
N ARG A 100 17.75 23.52 12.83
CA ARG A 100 18.95 24.34 12.85
C ARG A 100 20.00 23.71 13.78
N GLY A 101 21.16 23.41 13.23
CA GLY A 101 22.43 23.39 13.96
C GLY A 101 23.04 22.01 14.23
N ARG A 102 24.22 21.84 13.63
CA ARG A 102 25.25 20.81 13.85
C ARG A 102 24.96 19.44 13.23
N SER A 103 25.56 19.25 12.05
CA SER A 103 25.93 17.94 11.53
C SER A 103 26.67 17.16 12.62
N ALA A 104 25.96 16.24 13.29
CA ALA A 104 26.62 15.20 14.05
C ALA A 104 27.24 14.26 13.01
N ARG A 105 28.57 14.31 12.91
CA ARG A 105 29.34 13.41 12.06
C ARG A 105 29.10 11.99 12.58
N VAL A 106 28.35 11.17 11.85
CA VAL A 106 28.15 9.76 12.19
C VAL A 106 29.49 9.05 11.95
N PRO A 107 30.12 8.47 12.98
CA PRO A 107 31.36 7.75 12.79
C PRO A 107 31.11 6.50 11.96
N SER A 108 32.05 6.21 11.07
CA SER A 108 32.06 5.03 10.22
C SER A 108 32.19 3.75 11.05
N ALA A 109 31.67 2.64 10.55
CA ALA A 109 31.76 1.33 11.20
C ALA A 109 33.21 0.87 11.47
N ARG A 110 34.21 1.44 10.77
CA ARG A 110 35.63 1.19 11.02
C ARG A 110 36.14 1.91 12.28
N GLU A 111 35.60 3.09 12.59
CA GLU A 111 35.98 3.88 13.78
C GLU A 111 35.42 3.30 15.09
N LEU A 112 34.38 2.46 15.02
CA LEU A 112 33.78 1.77 16.17
C LEU A 112 34.41 0.40 16.47
N ALA A 113 35.32 -0.08 15.60
CA ALA A 113 35.82 -1.45 15.63
C ALA A 113 37.29 -1.59 16.07
N GLU A 114 37.87 -0.58 16.73
CA GLU A 114 39.17 -0.74 17.38
C GLU A 114 38.98 -1.10 18.86
N PRO A 115 39.28 -2.34 19.28
CA PRO A 115 39.33 -2.68 20.69
C PRO A 115 40.59 -2.04 21.28
N GLU A 116 40.46 -1.31 22.39
CA GLU A 116 41.58 -0.82 23.19
C GLU A 116 42.57 -1.96 23.46
N ARG A 117 43.69 -1.96 22.72
CA ARG A 117 44.87 -2.73 23.08
C ARG A 117 45.76 -1.83 23.92
N SER A 118 45.87 -2.20 25.20
CA SER A 118 47.03 -2.01 26.07
C SER A 118 47.36 -0.57 26.51
N ARG A 119 47.03 -0.27 27.78
CA ARG A 119 48.02 -0.17 28.86
C ARG A 119 47.36 -0.18 30.23
#